data_AF-A0A1B1TCU0-F1
#
_entry.id   AF-A0A1B1TCU0-F1
#
_cell.length_a   1.000
_cell.length_b   1.000
_cell.length_c   1.000
_cell.angle_alpha   90.00
_cell.angle_beta   90.00
_cell.angle_gamma   90.00
#
_symmetry.space_group_name_H-M   'P 1'
#
loop_
_entity.id
_entity.type
_entity.pdbx_description
1 polymer ?
#
loop_
_entity_poly.entity_id
_entity_poly.type
_entity_poly.pdbx_seq_one_letter_code
_entity_poly.pdbx_strand_id
1 'polypeptide(L)'
;MTDVDINQKLQHPRRSLGNRHRSQAVKFLKISKSSENLNWAEQSAKQAVLYDFTNPENWIVLTEIKILRGDTEGIRAVLKELFTILGRDPELLSQLKNIDLTKNGMDLLNAGLNVDPLDPDEWAKEVLGNDEETQKFKNRVEKLDLRDARASILFSRRIERLRNYNNEELFMYLSRIILAQRPSNHETWNELGKLHERRGEFDDAWFCYDQAQTYFPTIKVRDRYKKRMEAKMDGEATIPWREPIVKNRVEFLKKMQDMSTPKNFKGNLEYEQEEIAIDDFQKIATFREQGNLSGAFFLARQLAAEGDEDAKILVKEIMEEMNDGN
;
A
#
# COMPACT_ATOMS: atom_id res chain seq x y z
N MET A 1 8.17 -16.36 17.14
CA MET A 1 7.73 -15.35 16.15
C MET A 1 8.97 -14.88 15.44
N THR A 2 9.03 -14.99 14.12
CA THR A 2 10.16 -14.50 13.30
C THR A 2 10.04 -12.98 13.11
N ASP A 3 11.14 -12.28 12.84
CA ASP A 3 11.12 -10.82 12.60
C ASP A 3 10.18 -10.40 11.44
N VAL A 4 10.01 -11.27 10.45
CA VAL A 4 9.04 -11.12 9.35
C VAL A 4 7.60 -10.97 9.86
N ASP A 5 7.22 -11.73 10.90
CA ASP A 5 5.88 -11.67 11.53
C ASP A 5 5.74 -10.45 12.45
N ILE A 6 6.81 -9.68 12.74
CA ILE A 6 6.72 -8.40 13.43
C ILE A 6 6.56 -7.27 12.42
N ASN A 7 7.39 -7.25 11.37
CA ASN A 7 7.36 -6.22 10.33
C ASN A 7 6.04 -6.22 9.54
N GLN A 8 5.53 -7.38 9.12
CA GLN A 8 4.21 -7.48 8.47
C GLN A 8 3.08 -6.95 9.36
N LYS A 9 3.24 -7.14 10.67
CA LYS A 9 2.28 -6.77 11.71
C LYS A 9 2.32 -5.29 12.08
N LEU A 10 3.43 -4.61 11.78
CA LEU A 10 3.64 -3.17 11.95
C LEU A 10 3.11 -2.38 10.75
N GLN A 11 2.96 -3.00 9.58
CA GLN A 11 2.42 -2.33 8.39
C GLN A 11 0.93 -2.01 8.55
N HIS A 12 0.17 -2.83 9.29
CA HIS A 12 -1.26 -2.58 9.53
C HIS A 12 -1.50 -1.72 10.79
N PRO A 13 -2.37 -0.68 10.71
CA PRO A 13 -2.72 0.15 11.85
C PRO A 13 -3.30 -0.63 13.04
N ARG A 14 -2.71 -0.44 14.22
CA ARG A 14 -3.06 -1.00 15.53
C ARG A 14 -3.63 0.09 16.44
N ARG A 15 -4.89 0.42 16.22
CA ARG A 15 -5.60 1.53 16.89
C ARG A 15 -5.43 1.55 18.41
N SER A 16 -5.59 0.42 19.09
CA SER A 16 -5.48 0.34 20.56
C SER A 16 -4.07 0.67 21.07
N LEU A 17 -3.04 0.19 20.38
CA LEU A 17 -1.65 0.42 20.74
C LEU A 17 -1.23 1.86 20.41
N GLY A 18 -1.65 2.38 19.25
CA GLY A 18 -1.50 3.80 18.91
C GLY A 18 -2.12 4.72 19.95
N ASN A 19 -3.38 4.46 20.34
CA ASN A 19 -4.08 5.23 21.37
C ASN A 19 -3.37 5.18 22.74
N ARG A 20 -2.82 4.03 23.12
CA ARG A 20 -2.05 3.86 24.37
C ARG A 20 -0.80 4.72 24.36
N HIS A 21 -0.01 4.66 23.28
CA HIS A 21 1.20 5.44 23.14
C HIS A 21 0.91 6.95 23.03
N ARG A 22 -0.15 7.36 22.33
CA ARG A 22 -0.60 8.76 22.31
C ARG A 22 -0.95 9.25 23.71
N SER A 23 -1.71 8.46 24.47
CA SER A 23 -2.07 8.80 25.86
C SER A 23 -0.83 8.98 26.75
N GLN A 24 0.18 8.12 26.57
CA GLN A 24 1.47 8.26 27.27
C GLN A 24 2.20 9.54 26.84
N ALA A 25 2.26 9.83 25.54
CA ALA A 25 2.88 11.04 25.01
C ALA A 25 2.26 12.31 25.61
N VAL A 26 0.93 12.40 25.59
CA VAL A 26 0.17 13.53 26.15
C VAL A 26 0.41 13.65 27.66
N LYS A 27 0.51 12.53 28.39
CA LYS A 27 0.82 12.55 29.83
C LYS A 27 2.20 13.15 30.11
N PHE A 28 3.23 12.70 29.40
CA PHE A 28 4.58 13.23 29.55
C PHE A 28 4.70 14.69 29.12
N LEU A 29 3.99 15.07 28.05
CA LEU A 29 3.91 16.44 27.57
C LEU A 29 3.33 17.38 28.64
N LYS A 30 2.25 16.98 29.33
CA LYS A 30 1.65 17.79 30.41
C LYS A 30 2.60 18.07 31.59
N ILE A 31 3.59 17.22 31.82
CA ILE A 31 4.57 17.36 32.91
C ILE A 31 5.97 17.76 32.39
N SER A 32 6.08 18.24 31.16
CA SER A 32 7.36 18.46 30.45
C SER A 32 8.16 19.68 30.92
N LYS A 33 8.14 19.97 32.21
CA LYS A 33 8.98 21.03 32.83
C LYS A 33 10.48 20.70 32.70
N SER A 34 10.83 19.43 32.52
CA SER A 34 12.20 18.95 32.25
C SER A 34 12.34 18.47 30.80
N SER A 35 13.57 18.57 30.26
CA SER A 35 13.93 18.06 28.94
C SER A 35 13.73 16.54 28.81
N GLU A 36 13.89 15.81 29.92
CA GLU A 36 13.70 14.35 29.97
C GLU A 36 12.24 13.94 29.70
N ASN A 37 11.28 14.59 30.36
CA ASN A 37 9.86 14.32 30.13
C ASN A 37 9.45 14.64 28.68
N LEU A 38 10.03 15.70 28.09
CA LEU A 38 9.79 16.04 26.69
C LEU A 38 10.35 14.99 25.72
N ASN A 39 11.49 14.35 26.05
CA ASN A 39 12.03 13.23 25.27
C ASN A 39 11.10 12.00 25.33
N TRP A 40 10.59 11.66 26.52
CA TRP A 40 9.63 10.57 26.70
C TRP A 40 8.32 10.83 25.96
N ALA A 41 7.86 12.07 25.95
CA ALA A 41 6.69 12.48 25.17
C ALA A 41 6.93 12.23 23.68
N GLU A 42 8.06 12.69 23.14
CA GLU A 42 8.40 12.53 21.72
C GLU A 42 8.52 11.06 21.32
N GLN A 43 9.24 10.25 22.10
CA GLN A 43 9.38 8.82 21.81
C GLN A 43 8.01 8.13 21.80
N SER A 44 7.15 8.44 22.77
CA SER A 44 5.80 7.89 22.84
C SER A 44 4.93 8.34 21.66
N ALA A 45 5.04 9.59 21.22
CA ALA A 45 4.31 10.12 20.08
C ALA A 45 4.74 9.46 18.76
N LYS A 46 6.06 9.24 18.56
CA LYS A 46 6.58 8.48 17.42
C LYS A 46 6.02 7.06 17.38
N GLN A 47 5.97 6.37 18.51
CA GLN A 47 5.36 5.04 18.61
C GLN A 47 3.86 5.08 18.32
N ALA A 48 3.15 6.13 18.72
CA ALA A 48 1.73 6.28 18.40
C ALA A 48 1.49 6.34 16.89
N VAL A 49 2.28 7.16 16.16
CA VAL A 49 2.24 7.25 14.69
C VAL A 49 2.65 5.93 14.04
N LEU A 50 3.75 5.30 14.50
CA LEU A 50 4.21 4.02 13.98
C LEU A 50 3.11 2.94 14.06
N TYR A 51 2.44 2.83 15.22
CA TYR A 51 1.42 1.82 15.41
C TYR A 51 0.09 2.19 14.76
N ASP A 52 -0.26 3.46 14.63
CA ASP A 52 -1.50 3.88 13.98
C ASP A 52 -1.31 5.21 13.25
N PHE A 53 -0.77 5.12 12.05
CA PHE A 53 -0.59 6.26 11.16
C PHE A 53 -1.92 6.78 10.58
N THR A 54 -3.03 6.05 10.76
CA THR A 54 -4.34 6.45 10.23
C THR A 54 -5.11 7.41 11.14
N ASN A 55 -4.63 7.62 12.37
CA ASN A 55 -5.27 8.52 13.32
C ASN A 55 -4.61 9.91 13.29
N PRO A 56 -5.32 10.98 12.88
CA PRO A 56 -4.75 12.33 12.76
C PRO A 56 -4.20 12.87 14.09
N GLU A 57 -4.80 12.53 15.22
CA GLU A 57 -4.36 12.98 16.54
C GLU A 57 -2.94 12.51 16.88
N ASN A 58 -2.50 11.36 16.36
CA ASN A 58 -1.13 10.88 16.59
C ASN A 58 -0.11 11.81 15.91
N TRP A 59 -0.44 12.33 14.73
CA TRP A 59 0.38 13.27 13.97
C TRP A 59 0.39 14.66 14.61
N ILE A 60 -0.77 15.13 15.08
CA ILE A 60 -0.93 16.42 15.75
C ILE A 60 -0.06 16.44 17.02
N VAL A 61 -0.19 15.45 17.89
CA VAL A 61 0.60 15.38 19.15
C VAL A 61 2.10 15.33 18.85
N LEU A 62 2.54 14.55 17.85
CA LEU A 62 3.96 14.50 17.48
C LEU A 62 4.45 15.87 16.99
N THR A 63 3.67 16.55 16.15
CA THR A 63 4.03 17.87 15.60
C THR A 63 4.09 18.94 16.69
N GLU A 64 3.13 18.94 17.62
CA GLU A 64 3.12 19.83 18.79
C GLU A 64 4.41 19.69 19.61
N ILE A 65 4.81 18.45 19.91
CA ILE A 65 6.05 18.17 20.64
C ILE A 65 7.27 18.68 19.88
N LYS A 66 7.32 18.48 18.55
CA LYS A 66 8.42 18.98 17.71
C LYS A 66 8.50 20.50 17.69
N ILE A 67 7.36 21.19 17.62
CA ILE A 67 7.28 22.66 17.71
C ILE A 67 7.81 23.15 19.06
N LEU A 68 7.38 22.55 20.16
CA LEU A 68 7.83 22.92 21.51
C LEU A 68 9.34 22.75 21.72
N ARG A 69 9.95 21.83 20.97
CA ARG A 69 11.41 21.61 20.97
C ARG A 69 12.17 22.55 20.04
N GLY A 70 11.47 23.33 19.21
CA GLY A 70 12.09 24.08 18.12
C GLY A 70 12.74 23.18 17.05
N ASP A 71 12.30 21.93 16.93
CA ASP A 71 12.87 20.94 16.01
C ASP A 71 12.28 21.08 14.60
N THR A 72 12.71 22.12 13.88
CA THR A 72 12.25 22.42 12.52
C THR A 72 12.45 21.26 11.54
N GLU A 73 13.59 20.56 11.62
CA GLU A 73 13.86 19.39 10.78
C GLU A 73 12.91 18.24 11.11
N GLY A 74 12.62 18.02 12.40
CA GLY A 74 11.62 17.06 12.85
C GLY A 74 10.22 17.36 12.34
N ILE A 75 9.78 18.63 12.38
CA ILE A 75 8.48 19.03 11.82
C ILE A 75 8.44 18.75 10.30
N ARG A 76 9.53 19.09 9.60
CA ARG A 76 9.65 18.83 8.16
C ARG A 76 9.57 17.33 7.86
N ALA A 77 10.24 16.50 8.66
CA ALA A 77 10.19 15.05 8.52
C ALA A 77 8.77 14.51 8.72
N VAL A 78 8.04 15.00 9.73
CA VAL A 78 6.64 14.61 9.99
C VAL A 78 5.73 14.97 8.82
N LEU A 79 5.82 16.20 8.29
CA LEU A 79 5.06 16.62 7.11
C LEU A 79 5.41 15.78 5.88
N LYS A 80 6.70 15.48 5.69
CA LYS A 80 7.18 14.64 4.58
C LYS A 80 6.61 13.23 4.63
N GLU A 81 6.64 12.64 5.81
CA GLU A 81 6.11 11.32 6.04
C GLU A 81 4.60 11.27 5.82
N LEU A 82 3.84 12.22 6.39
CA LEU A 82 2.39 12.32 6.16
C LEU A 82 2.07 12.42 4.67
N PHE A 83 2.76 13.29 3.93
CA PHE A 83 2.52 13.46 2.50
C PHE A 83 2.87 12.21 1.70
N THR A 84 3.93 11.50 2.08
CA THR A 84 4.28 10.21 1.47
C THR A 84 3.16 9.17 1.68
N ILE A 85 2.58 9.11 2.87
CA ILE A 85 1.44 8.20 3.18
C ILE A 85 0.18 8.60 2.42
N LEU A 86 -0.07 9.90 2.28
CA LEU A 86 -1.11 10.43 1.39
C LEU A 86 -0.72 10.25 -0.09
N GLY A 87 0.43 9.67 -0.41
CA GLY A 87 0.92 9.46 -1.78
C GLY A 87 1.18 10.76 -2.54
N ARG A 88 1.41 11.89 -1.87
CA ARG A 88 1.72 13.17 -2.53
C ARG A 88 3.20 13.22 -2.95
N ASP A 89 3.48 14.02 -3.97
CA ASP A 89 4.84 14.23 -4.49
C ASP A 89 5.76 14.84 -3.40
N PRO A 90 6.88 14.18 -3.03
CA PRO A 90 7.86 14.70 -2.09
C PRO A 90 8.44 16.07 -2.50
N GLU A 91 8.45 16.41 -3.79
CA GLU A 91 8.93 17.70 -4.29
C GLU A 91 8.03 18.87 -3.84
N LEU A 92 6.75 18.65 -3.54
CA LEU A 92 5.87 19.69 -3.00
C LEU A 92 6.36 20.21 -1.64
N LEU A 93 7.10 19.40 -0.88
CA LEU A 93 7.73 19.84 0.38
C LEU A 93 8.99 20.66 0.14
N SER A 94 9.66 20.47 -1.00
CA SER A 94 10.83 21.28 -1.36
C SER A 94 10.46 22.75 -1.52
N GLN A 95 9.20 23.04 -1.86
CA GLN A 95 8.62 24.38 -1.93
C GLN A 95 8.47 25.03 -0.53
N LEU A 96 8.48 24.24 0.54
CA LEU A 96 8.36 24.72 1.93
C LEU A 96 9.72 25.07 2.56
N LYS A 97 10.84 25.03 1.80
CA LYS A 97 12.20 25.27 2.33
C LYS A 97 12.36 26.61 3.06
N ASN A 98 11.65 27.64 2.63
CA ASN A 98 11.76 28.99 3.19
C ASN A 98 10.66 29.33 4.22
N ILE A 99 9.84 28.35 4.62
CA ILE A 99 8.77 28.56 5.58
C ILE A 99 9.27 28.24 6.98
N ASP A 100 9.02 29.15 7.93
CA ASP A 100 9.22 28.87 9.35
C ASP A 100 8.18 27.85 9.83
N LEU A 101 8.59 26.58 9.86
CA LEU A 101 7.75 25.46 10.24
C LEU A 101 7.45 25.43 11.75
N THR A 102 8.21 26.14 12.58
CA THR A 102 7.87 26.22 14.01
C THR A 102 6.60 27.05 14.25
N LYS A 103 6.29 27.99 13.34
CA LYS A 103 5.07 28.80 13.38
C LYS A 103 3.93 28.19 12.56
N ASN A 104 4.24 27.72 11.36
CA ASN A 104 3.21 27.32 10.38
C ASN A 104 3.06 25.79 10.23
N GLY A 105 3.93 24.99 10.84
CA GLY A 105 3.96 23.55 10.63
C GLY A 105 2.68 22.84 11.06
N MET A 106 2.07 23.29 12.18
CA MET A 106 0.79 22.76 12.64
C MET A 106 -0.35 23.11 11.67
N ASP A 107 -0.38 24.34 11.16
CA ASP A 107 -1.41 24.78 10.22
C ASP A 107 -1.31 24.01 8.89
N LEU A 108 -0.09 23.79 8.40
CA LEU A 108 0.16 22.97 7.20
C LEU A 108 -0.27 21.51 7.40
N LEU A 109 0.02 20.93 8.56
CA LEU A 109 -0.42 19.58 8.93
C LEU A 109 -1.94 19.50 8.92
N ASN A 110 -2.61 20.39 9.66
CA ASN A 110 -4.06 20.41 9.79
C ASN A 110 -4.76 20.68 8.45
N ALA A 111 -4.23 21.60 7.63
CA ALA A 111 -4.74 21.83 6.29
C ALA A 111 -4.62 20.57 5.41
N GLY A 112 -3.49 19.86 5.49
CA GLY A 112 -3.28 18.59 4.80
C GLY A 112 -4.31 17.52 5.21
N LEU A 113 -4.51 17.34 6.52
CA LEU A 113 -5.45 16.38 7.09
C LEU A 113 -6.91 16.72 6.79
N ASN A 114 -7.27 18.01 6.77
CA ASN A 114 -8.62 18.47 6.45
C ASN A 114 -8.95 18.26 4.97
N VAL A 115 -8.01 18.55 4.07
CA VAL A 115 -8.19 18.35 2.62
C VAL A 115 -8.23 16.86 2.26
N ASP A 116 -7.51 16.03 3.02
CA ASP A 116 -7.34 14.62 2.67
C ASP A 116 -7.23 13.74 3.93
N PRO A 117 -8.37 13.39 4.55
CA PRO A 117 -8.41 12.72 5.84
C PRO A 117 -7.74 11.35 5.84
N LEU A 118 -6.91 11.07 6.84
CA LEU A 118 -6.28 9.75 7.02
C LEU A 118 -7.30 8.66 7.38
N ASP A 119 -8.45 9.02 7.93
CA ASP A 119 -9.54 8.09 8.19
C ASP A 119 -10.33 7.85 6.89
N PRO A 120 -10.39 6.61 6.37
CA PRO A 120 -11.18 6.28 5.18
C PRO A 120 -12.67 6.60 5.32
N ASP A 121 -13.21 6.55 6.54
CA ASP A 121 -14.63 6.85 6.79
C ASP A 121 -14.90 8.36 6.73
N GLU A 122 -13.97 9.20 7.20
CA GLU A 122 -14.05 10.65 7.03
C GLU A 122 -13.84 11.05 5.57
N TRP A 123 -12.83 10.46 4.90
CA TRP A 123 -12.61 10.64 3.46
C TRP A 123 -13.85 10.30 2.64
N ALA A 124 -14.57 9.23 3.00
CA ALA A 124 -15.74 8.76 2.26
C ALA A 124 -16.88 9.77 2.24
N LYS A 125 -17.03 10.62 3.27
CA LYS A 125 -18.12 11.61 3.37
C LYS A 125 -18.08 12.64 2.25
N GLU A 126 -16.89 13.03 1.81
CA GLU A 126 -16.69 14.07 0.79
C GLU A 126 -16.66 13.50 -0.63
N VAL A 127 -16.29 12.22 -0.78
CA VAL A 127 -16.04 11.60 -2.09
C VAL A 127 -17.22 10.76 -2.58
N LEU A 128 -17.84 9.95 -1.70
CA LEU A 128 -18.89 9.04 -2.13
C LEU A 128 -20.17 9.79 -2.53
N GLY A 129 -20.70 9.46 -3.71
CA GLY A 129 -21.86 10.17 -4.28
C GLY A 129 -21.51 11.51 -4.95
N ASN A 130 -20.24 11.90 -4.94
CA ASN A 130 -19.73 13.06 -5.67
C ASN A 130 -18.83 12.60 -6.83
N ASP A 131 -19.36 12.66 -8.05
CA ASP A 131 -18.67 12.19 -9.26
C ASP A 131 -17.38 12.97 -9.55
N GLU A 132 -17.35 14.27 -9.26
CA GLU A 132 -16.17 15.11 -9.46
C GLU A 132 -15.04 14.68 -8.52
N GLU A 133 -15.34 14.53 -7.23
CA GLU A 133 -14.36 14.10 -6.23
C GLU A 133 -13.92 12.65 -6.44
N THR A 134 -14.85 11.78 -6.85
CA THR A 134 -14.53 10.40 -7.22
C THR A 134 -13.57 10.35 -8.41
N GLN A 135 -13.79 11.20 -9.43
CA GLN A 135 -12.91 11.29 -10.59
C GLN A 135 -11.55 11.90 -10.24
N LYS A 136 -11.49 12.90 -9.35
CA LYS A 136 -10.23 13.44 -8.79
C LYS A 136 -9.45 12.35 -8.06
N PHE A 137 -10.11 11.55 -7.23
CA PHE A 137 -9.50 10.43 -6.54
C PHE A 137 -8.97 9.36 -7.49
N LYS A 138 -9.75 8.96 -8.52
CA LYS A 138 -9.30 8.04 -9.56
C LYS A 138 -8.04 8.56 -10.26
N ASN A 139 -8.08 9.78 -10.78
CA ASN A 139 -6.95 10.42 -11.47
C ASN A 139 -5.69 10.47 -10.59
N ARG A 140 -5.89 10.65 -9.29
CA ARG A 140 -4.82 10.65 -8.32
C ARG A 140 -4.20 9.27 -8.18
N VAL A 141 -4.97 8.21 -7.90
CA VAL A 141 -4.44 6.83 -7.78
C VAL A 141 -3.68 6.39 -9.04
N GLU A 142 -4.10 6.81 -10.23
CA GLU A 142 -3.40 6.48 -11.49
C GLU A 142 -2.01 7.12 -11.63
N LYS A 143 -1.75 8.22 -10.91
CA LYS A 143 -0.54 9.04 -11.06
C LYS A 143 0.44 8.87 -9.91
N LEU A 144 -0.06 8.59 -8.71
CA LEU A 144 0.75 8.55 -7.50
C LEU A 144 1.61 7.28 -7.41
N ASP A 145 2.73 7.44 -6.71
CA ASP A 145 3.54 6.35 -6.22
C ASP A 145 2.95 5.83 -4.89
N LEU A 146 2.45 4.61 -4.92
CA LEU A 146 1.78 3.90 -3.83
C LEU A 146 2.60 2.69 -3.36
N ARG A 147 3.92 2.67 -3.62
CA ARG A 147 4.83 1.62 -3.18
C ARG A 147 5.06 1.62 -1.65
N ASP A 148 4.87 2.75 -0.98
CA ASP A 148 4.87 2.81 0.50
C ASP A 148 3.72 1.94 1.04
N ALA A 149 4.04 1.02 1.96
CA ALA A 149 3.06 0.06 2.49
C ALA A 149 1.87 0.76 3.18
N ARG A 150 2.10 1.88 3.87
CA ARG A 150 1.07 2.64 4.59
C ARG A 150 0.18 3.37 3.61
N ALA A 151 0.76 3.95 2.55
CA ALA A 151 0.00 4.52 1.45
C ALA A 151 -0.88 3.45 0.79
N SER A 152 -0.31 2.30 0.41
CA SER A 152 -1.06 1.18 -0.15
C SER A 152 -2.25 0.77 0.73
N ILE A 153 -2.04 0.62 2.05
CA ILE A 153 -3.11 0.26 3.01
C ILE A 153 -4.18 1.36 3.09
N LEU A 154 -3.78 2.63 3.20
CA LEU A 154 -4.70 3.75 3.29
C LEU A 154 -5.62 3.81 2.06
N PHE A 155 -5.03 3.79 0.86
CA PHE A 155 -5.78 3.87 -0.39
C PHE A 155 -6.62 2.61 -0.62
N SER A 156 -6.14 1.44 -0.19
CA SER A 156 -6.92 0.19 -0.24
C SER A 156 -8.19 0.28 0.59
N ARG A 157 -8.10 0.79 1.82
CA ARG A 157 -9.28 0.99 2.67
C ARG A 157 -10.27 2.01 2.11
N ARG A 158 -9.78 3.03 1.40
CA ARG A 158 -10.63 4.01 0.70
C ARG A 158 -11.39 3.38 -0.47
N ILE A 159 -10.72 2.58 -1.31
CA ILE A 159 -11.41 1.90 -2.42
C ILE A 159 -12.41 0.85 -1.93
N GLU A 160 -12.19 0.23 -0.77
CA GLU A 160 -13.21 -0.64 -0.15
C GLU A 160 -14.52 0.13 0.14
N ARG A 161 -14.45 1.43 0.46
CA ARG A 161 -15.65 2.27 0.62
C ARG A 161 -16.36 2.52 -0.71
N LEU A 162 -15.63 2.68 -1.81
CA LEU A 162 -16.22 2.72 -3.16
C LEU A 162 -16.99 1.43 -3.46
N ARG A 163 -16.43 0.27 -3.13
CA ARG A 163 -17.11 -1.03 -3.27
C ARG A 163 -18.38 -1.09 -2.41
N ASN A 164 -18.31 -0.67 -1.15
CA ASN A 164 -19.47 -0.64 -0.25
C ASN A 164 -20.56 0.34 -0.73
N TYR A 165 -20.20 1.30 -1.59
CA TYR A 165 -21.10 2.23 -2.26
C TYR A 165 -21.47 1.76 -3.69
N ASN A 166 -21.41 0.44 -3.94
CA ASN A 166 -21.76 -0.23 -5.21
C ASN A 166 -20.93 0.21 -6.43
N ASN A 167 -19.78 0.85 -6.25
CA ASN A 167 -18.87 1.17 -7.35
C ASN A 167 -17.80 0.09 -7.50
N GLU A 168 -18.25 -1.14 -7.79
CA GLU A 168 -17.39 -2.34 -7.87
C GLU A 168 -16.38 -2.25 -9.02
N GLU A 169 -16.76 -1.69 -10.17
CA GLU A 169 -15.87 -1.50 -11.32
C GLU A 169 -14.69 -0.58 -11.00
N LEU A 170 -14.94 0.56 -10.35
CA LEU A 170 -13.87 1.46 -9.95
C LEU A 170 -13.00 0.82 -8.86
N PHE A 171 -13.60 0.11 -7.90
CA PHE A 171 -12.84 -0.66 -6.91
C PHE A 171 -11.90 -1.66 -7.57
N MET A 172 -12.36 -2.45 -8.55
CA MET A 172 -11.53 -3.44 -9.26
C MET A 172 -10.39 -2.76 -10.02
N TYR A 173 -10.71 -1.69 -10.75
CA TYR A 173 -9.72 -0.94 -11.52
C TYR A 173 -8.61 -0.37 -10.62
N LEU A 174 -8.99 0.32 -9.53
CA LEU A 174 -8.02 0.93 -8.62
C LEU A 174 -7.28 -0.11 -7.78
N SER A 175 -7.92 -1.23 -7.41
CA SER A 175 -7.26 -2.35 -6.74
C SER A 175 -6.08 -2.86 -7.56
N ARG A 176 -6.27 -3.05 -8.87
CA ARG A 176 -5.20 -3.53 -9.76
C ARG A 176 -4.00 -2.58 -9.81
N ILE A 177 -4.24 -1.26 -9.85
CA ILE A 177 -3.16 -0.26 -9.82
C ILE A 177 -2.39 -0.35 -8.50
N ILE A 178 -3.10 -0.34 -7.37
CA ILE A 178 -2.47 -0.38 -6.04
C ILE A 178 -1.68 -1.68 -5.87
N LEU A 179 -2.26 -2.82 -6.25
CA LEU A 179 -1.64 -4.14 -6.14
C LEU A 179 -0.49 -4.36 -7.12
N ALA A 180 -0.50 -3.68 -8.26
CA ALA A 180 0.61 -3.69 -9.20
C ALA A 180 1.83 -2.95 -8.63
N GLN A 181 1.61 -1.86 -7.91
CA GLN A 181 2.69 -1.13 -7.24
C GLN A 181 3.10 -1.80 -5.91
N ARG A 182 2.15 -2.40 -5.19
CA ARG A 182 2.36 -3.08 -3.90
C ARG A 182 1.72 -4.48 -3.89
N PRO A 183 2.37 -5.47 -4.51
CA PRO A 183 1.86 -6.84 -4.57
C PRO A 183 1.78 -7.53 -3.20
N SER A 184 2.49 -7.03 -2.18
CA SER A 184 2.46 -7.60 -0.82
C SER A 184 1.19 -7.33 -0.02
N ASN A 185 0.29 -6.47 -0.50
CA ASN A 185 -0.95 -6.16 0.17
C ASN A 185 -1.98 -7.30 0.01
N HIS A 186 -1.84 -8.30 0.88
CA HIS A 186 -2.66 -9.51 0.87
C HIS A 186 -4.14 -9.25 1.20
N GLU A 187 -4.46 -8.21 1.98
CA GLU A 187 -5.85 -7.84 2.32
C GLU A 187 -6.61 -7.44 1.05
N THR A 188 -6.02 -6.55 0.25
CA THR A 188 -6.64 -6.08 -1.01
C THR A 188 -6.74 -7.20 -2.04
N TRP A 189 -5.72 -8.06 -2.15
CA TRP A 189 -5.82 -9.27 -2.98
C TRP A 189 -6.99 -10.17 -2.56
N ASN A 190 -7.15 -10.41 -1.26
CA ASN A 190 -8.24 -11.22 -0.74
C ASN A 190 -9.62 -10.57 -0.99
N GLU A 191 -9.74 -9.25 -0.81
CA GLU A 191 -10.99 -8.53 -1.07
C GLU A 191 -11.35 -8.48 -2.56
N LEU A 192 -10.38 -8.33 -3.45
CA LEU A 192 -10.55 -8.42 -4.90
C LEU A 192 -10.95 -9.84 -5.32
N GLY A 193 -10.30 -10.87 -4.76
CA GLY A 193 -10.63 -12.27 -5.01
C GLY A 193 -12.06 -12.63 -4.59
N LYS A 194 -12.52 -12.13 -3.44
CA LYS A 194 -13.92 -12.29 -3.00
C LYS A 194 -14.91 -11.66 -3.97
N LEU A 195 -14.58 -10.52 -4.57
CA LEU A 195 -15.45 -9.86 -5.54
C LEU A 195 -15.51 -10.67 -6.84
N HIS A 196 -14.37 -11.06 -7.40
CA HIS A 196 -14.30 -11.94 -8.56
C HIS A 196 -15.09 -13.24 -8.35
N GLU A 197 -14.95 -13.88 -7.17
CA GLU A 197 -15.70 -15.09 -6.82
C GLU A 197 -17.21 -14.86 -6.79
N ARG A 198 -17.69 -13.72 -6.27
CA ARG A 198 -19.12 -13.36 -6.30
C ARG A 198 -19.64 -13.13 -7.72
N ARG A 199 -18.81 -12.59 -8.61
CA ARG A 199 -19.14 -12.35 -10.02
C ARG A 199 -19.06 -13.61 -10.90
N GLY A 200 -18.59 -14.72 -10.36
CA GLY A 200 -18.35 -15.96 -11.12
C GLY A 200 -17.06 -15.95 -11.95
N GLU A 201 -16.20 -14.96 -11.72
CA GLU A 201 -14.91 -14.79 -12.39
C GLU A 201 -13.85 -15.66 -11.67
N PHE A 202 -14.00 -16.98 -11.79
CA PHE A 202 -13.28 -17.95 -10.96
C PHE A 202 -11.76 -17.97 -11.16
N ASP A 203 -11.29 -17.77 -12.40
CA ASP A 203 -9.86 -17.72 -12.70
C ASP A 203 -9.19 -16.50 -12.04
N ASP A 204 -9.82 -15.33 -12.14
CA ASP A 204 -9.34 -14.11 -11.51
C ASP A 204 -9.39 -14.21 -9.98
N ALA A 205 -10.43 -14.84 -9.43
CA ALA A 205 -10.53 -15.13 -8.01
C ALA A 205 -9.36 -16.03 -7.54
N TRP A 206 -9.05 -17.09 -8.28
CA TRP A 206 -7.91 -17.96 -8.02
C TRP A 206 -6.61 -17.19 -8.02
N PHE A 207 -6.34 -16.37 -9.04
CA PHE A 207 -5.11 -15.58 -9.12
C PHE A 207 -4.98 -14.61 -7.94
N CYS A 208 -6.06 -13.93 -7.57
CA CYS A 208 -6.07 -13.04 -6.41
C CYS A 208 -5.74 -13.79 -5.12
N TYR A 209 -6.38 -14.95 -4.88
CA TYR A 209 -6.10 -15.74 -3.68
C TYR A 209 -4.70 -16.36 -3.68
N ASP A 210 -4.18 -16.77 -4.85
CA ASP A 210 -2.81 -17.25 -5.00
C ASP A 210 -1.78 -16.15 -4.66
N GLN A 211 -2.01 -14.92 -5.11
CA GLN A 211 -1.17 -13.78 -4.75
C GLN A 211 -1.25 -13.48 -3.25
N ALA A 212 -2.46 -13.39 -2.68
CA ALA A 212 -2.66 -13.17 -1.25
C ALA A 212 -1.92 -14.20 -0.39
N GLN A 213 -2.06 -15.49 -0.72
CA GLN A 213 -1.42 -16.57 0.02
C GLN A 213 0.10 -16.67 -0.26
N THR A 214 0.60 -16.16 -1.39
CA THR A 214 2.04 -16.08 -1.62
C THR A 214 2.71 -15.11 -0.64
N TYR A 215 2.13 -13.92 -0.46
CA TYR A 215 2.68 -12.89 0.43
C TYR A 215 2.36 -13.12 1.90
N PHE A 216 1.24 -13.77 2.18
CA PHE A 216 0.87 -14.13 3.55
C PHE A 216 0.52 -15.62 3.64
N PRO A 217 1.54 -16.52 3.68
CA PRO A 217 1.33 -17.99 3.63
C PRO A 217 0.49 -18.58 4.77
N THR A 218 0.30 -17.82 5.84
CA THR A 218 -0.55 -18.17 6.99
C THR A 218 -2.04 -18.07 6.66
N ILE A 219 -2.46 -17.18 5.74
CA ILE A 219 -3.85 -17.13 5.27
C ILE A 219 -4.07 -18.19 4.20
N LYS A 220 -4.77 -19.28 4.57
CA LYS A 220 -5.13 -20.37 3.66
C LYS A 220 -6.27 -19.99 2.72
N VAL A 221 -6.24 -18.81 2.10
CA VAL A 221 -7.36 -18.29 1.29
C VAL A 221 -7.51 -19.04 -0.03
N ARG A 222 -6.42 -19.33 -0.73
CA ARG A 222 -6.42 -20.12 -1.97
C ARG A 222 -6.86 -21.56 -1.69
N ASP A 223 -6.30 -22.17 -0.66
CA ASP A 223 -6.64 -23.55 -0.31
C ASP A 223 -8.12 -23.68 0.14
N ARG A 224 -8.65 -22.69 0.86
CA ARG A 224 -10.08 -22.63 1.20
C ARG A 224 -10.96 -22.40 -0.03
N TYR A 225 -10.52 -21.58 -0.98
CA TYR A 225 -11.24 -21.35 -2.23
C TYR A 225 -11.31 -22.63 -3.06
N LYS A 226 -10.19 -23.34 -3.21
CA LYS A 226 -10.13 -24.65 -3.86
C LYS A 226 -11.18 -25.62 -3.31
N LYS A 227 -11.23 -25.77 -1.98
CA LYS A 227 -12.24 -26.61 -1.30
C LYS A 227 -13.68 -26.17 -1.59
N ARG A 228 -13.96 -24.86 -1.65
CA ARG A 228 -15.30 -24.35 -1.99
C ARG A 228 -15.68 -24.68 -3.44
N MET A 229 -14.74 -24.56 -4.37
CA MET A 229 -14.96 -24.88 -5.77
C MET A 229 -15.15 -26.39 -5.99
N GLU A 230 -14.41 -27.23 -5.26
CA GLU A 230 -14.61 -28.68 -5.23
C GLU A 230 -15.99 -29.04 -4.64
N ALA A 231 -16.39 -28.46 -3.51
CA ALA A 231 -17.67 -28.76 -2.85
C ALA A 231 -18.91 -28.28 -3.62
N LYS A 232 -18.83 -27.18 -4.38
CA LYS A 232 -19.92 -26.73 -5.27
C LYS A 232 -20.26 -27.76 -6.35
N MET A 233 -19.36 -28.70 -6.63
CA MET A 233 -19.54 -29.73 -7.66
C MET A 233 -20.31 -30.96 -7.16
N ASP A 234 -20.42 -31.15 -5.85
CA ASP A 234 -21.12 -32.29 -5.24
C ASP A 234 -22.65 -32.15 -5.29
N GLY A 235 -23.18 -30.99 -5.72
CA GLY A 235 -24.61 -30.74 -5.95
C GLY A 235 -24.91 -30.43 -7.41
N GLU A 236 -25.56 -31.36 -8.13
CA GLU A 236 -26.20 -31.21 -9.45
C GLU A 236 -25.38 -30.51 -10.56
N ALA A 237 -24.36 -31.22 -11.03
CA ALA A 237 -23.68 -31.14 -12.34
C ALA A 237 -23.46 -29.77 -13.02
N THR A 238 -22.20 -29.31 -13.06
CA THR A 238 -21.66 -28.49 -14.18
C THR A 238 -20.13 -28.46 -14.10
N ILE A 239 -19.44 -29.15 -15.03
CA ILE A 239 -17.97 -29.16 -15.29
C ILE A 239 -17.06 -28.91 -14.06
N PRO A 240 -16.25 -29.90 -13.60
CA PRO A 240 -15.29 -29.70 -12.52
C PRO A 240 -14.45 -28.45 -12.75
N TRP A 241 -14.55 -27.47 -11.84
CA TRP A 241 -13.69 -26.30 -11.90
C TRP A 241 -12.25 -26.77 -11.77
N ARG A 242 -11.41 -26.34 -12.70
CA ARG A 242 -9.98 -26.66 -12.73
C ARG A 242 -9.20 -25.39 -12.49
N GLU A 243 -8.03 -25.54 -11.90
CA GLU A 243 -7.10 -24.43 -11.79
C GLU A 243 -6.82 -23.83 -13.18
N PRO A 244 -6.70 -22.50 -13.30
CA PRO A 244 -6.45 -21.85 -14.57
C PRO A 244 -5.17 -22.37 -15.21
N ILE A 245 -5.17 -22.48 -16.54
CA ILE A 245 -3.98 -22.90 -17.30
C ILE A 245 -2.84 -21.87 -17.15
N VAL A 246 -1.60 -22.33 -17.31
CA VAL A 246 -0.38 -21.50 -17.19
C VAL A 246 -0.48 -20.21 -18.01
N LYS A 247 -1.01 -20.29 -19.24
CA LYS A 247 -1.21 -19.12 -20.11
C LYS A 247 -2.05 -18.02 -19.46
N ASN A 248 -3.15 -18.35 -18.79
CA ASN A 248 -4.02 -17.36 -18.12
C ASN A 248 -3.26 -16.69 -16.97
N ARG A 249 -2.45 -17.45 -16.24
CA ARG A 249 -1.62 -16.92 -15.15
C ARG A 249 -0.55 -15.96 -15.66
N VAL A 250 0.11 -16.32 -16.75
CA VAL A 250 1.11 -15.47 -17.43
C VAL A 250 0.48 -14.16 -17.90
N GLU A 251 -0.68 -14.21 -18.56
CA GLU A 251 -1.40 -13.01 -19.01
C GLU A 251 -1.83 -12.11 -17.84
N PHE A 252 -2.29 -12.70 -16.73
CA PHE A 252 -2.60 -11.97 -15.51
C PHE A 252 -1.36 -11.27 -14.93
N LEU A 253 -0.24 -11.98 -14.80
CA LEU A 253 1.01 -11.44 -14.26
C LEU A 253 1.57 -10.32 -15.15
N LYS A 254 1.50 -10.47 -16.47
CA LYS A 254 1.91 -9.44 -17.42
C LYS A 254 1.09 -8.15 -17.26
N LYS A 255 -0.23 -8.25 -17.12
CA LYS A 255 -1.09 -7.07 -16.84
C LYS A 255 -0.66 -6.37 -15.55
N MET A 256 -0.35 -7.12 -14.50
CA MET A 256 0.12 -6.56 -13.23
C MET A 256 1.51 -5.90 -13.37
N GLN A 257 2.42 -6.51 -14.13
CA GLN A 257 3.72 -5.93 -14.46
C GLN A 257 3.55 -4.58 -15.19
N ASP A 258 2.71 -4.52 -16.21
CA ASP A 258 2.46 -3.31 -17.01
C ASP A 258 1.94 -2.14 -16.15
N MET A 259 1.18 -2.46 -15.09
CA MET A 259 0.62 -1.50 -14.13
C MET A 259 1.55 -1.18 -12.96
N SER A 260 2.71 -1.85 -12.83
CA SER A 260 3.60 -1.72 -11.67
C SER A 260 4.32 -0.37 -11.57
N THR A 261 4.51 0.29 -12.71
CA THR A 261 5.11 1.63 -12.79
C THR A 261 4.01 2.70 -12.89
N PRO A 262 3.95 3.69 -11.97
CA PRO A 262 2.98 4.78 -12.07
C PRO A 262 3.13 5.54 -13.39
N LYS A 263 2.02 6.08 -13.93
CA LYS A 263 2.02 6.76 -15.24
C LYS A 263 3.03 7.92 -15.31
N ASN A 264 3.17 8.68 -14.23
CA ASN A 264 4.11 9.82 -14.18
C ASN A 264 5.58 9.39 -14.20
N PHE A 265 5.90 8.18 -13.73
CA PHE A 265 7.27 7.65 -13.77
C PHE A 265 7.63 7.13 -15.16
N LYS A 266 6.65 6.63 -15.94
CA LYS A 266 6.87 6.19 -17.32
C LYS A 266 7.32 7.34 -18.23
N GLY A 267 6.69 8.52 -18.11
CA GLY A 267 7.04 9.70 -18.92
C GLY A 267 8.45 10.24 -18.68
N ASN A 268 9.07 9.96 -17.53
CA ASN A 268 10.47 10.34 -17.24
C ASN A 268 11.49 9.28 -17.68
N LEU A 269 11.04 8.04 -17.93
CA LEU A 269 11.87 6.91 -18.38
C LEU A 269 11.87 6.73 -19.90
N GLU A 270 10.99 7.43 -20.62
CA GLU A 270 10.87 7.39 -22.10
C GLU A 270 12.00 8.13 -22.85
N TYR A 271 13.13 8.44 -22.19
CA TYR A 271 14.36 8.76 -22.92
C TYR A 271 14.96 7.47 -23.49
N GLU A 272 14.61 7.22 -24.76
CA GLU A 272 15.29 6.37 -25.75
C GLU A 272 15.91 5.05 -25.22
N GLN A 273 15.14 3.98 -25.30
CA GLN A 273 15.73 2.66 -25.54
C GLN A 273 15.09 2.08 -26.80
N GLU A 274 15.89 1.95 -27.85
CA GLU A 274 15.58 1.09 -29.00
C GLU A 274 15.17 -0.30 -28.49
N GLU A 275 14.19 -0.94 -29.15
CA GLU A 275 13.79 -2.34 -28.90
C GLU A 275 14.95 -3.29 -29.26
N ILE A 276 16.00 -3.29 -28.44
CA ILE A 276 16.94 -4.40 -28.38
C ILE A 276 16.17 -5.52 -27.67
N ALA A 277 16.23 -6.73 -28.22
CA ALA A 277 15.71 -7.92 -27.55
C ALA A 277 16.54 -8.20 -26.29
N ILE A 278 16.23 -7.48 -25.20
CA ILE A 278 16.84 -7.63 -23.90
C ILE A 278 16.28 -8.92 -23.28
N ASP A 279 17.18 -9.75 -22.77
CA ASP A 279 16.85 -10.99 -22.06
C ASP A 279 15.97 -10.70 -20.83
N ASP A 280 15.04 -11.60 -20.49
CA ASP A 280 14.08 -11.32 -19.42
C ASP A 280 14.75 -11.20 -18.04
N PHE A 281 15.86 -11.90 -17.79
CA PHE A 281 16.66 -11.71 -16.57
C PHE A 281 17.35 -10.34 -16.53
N GLN A 282 17.80 -9.84 -17.68
CA GLN A 282 18.32 -8.46 -17.77
C GLN A 282 17.21 -7.44 -17.49
N LYS A 283 15.99 -7.64 -18.00
CA LYS A 283 14.85 -6.76 -17.66
C LYS A 283 14.54 -6.79 -16.16
N ILE A 284 14.59 -7.95 -15.51
CA ILE A 284 14.45 -8.08 -14.06
C ILE A 284 15.51 -7.24 -13.34
N ALA A 285 16.77 -7.33 -13.76
CA ALA A 285 17.86 -6.53 -13.20
C ALA A 285 17.61 -5.02 -13.38
N THR A 286 17.23 -4.58 -14.58
CA THR A 286 16.89 -3.17 -14.87
C THR A 286 15.76 -2.67 -13.98
N PHE A 287 14.69 -3.46 -13.78
CA PHE A 287 13.62 -3.08 -12.86
C PHE A 287 14.11 -2.91 -11.42
N ARG A 288 15.00 -3.78 -10.94
CA ARG A 288 15.57 -3.68 -9.59
C ARG A 288 16.44 -2.42 -9.45
N GLU A 289 17.29 -2.13 -10.43
CA GLU A 289 18.13 -0.92 -10.46
C GLU A 289 17.31 0.37 -10.44
N GLN A 290 16.16 0.38 -11.13
CA GLN A 290 15.21 1.50 -11.14
C GLN A 290 14.35 1.59 -9.85
N GLY A 291 14.51 0.66 -8.91
CA GLY A 291 13.68 0.55 -7.72
C GLY A 291 12.24 0.08 -7.99
N ASN A 292 11.94 -0.43 -9.19
CA ASN A 292 10.67 -1.06 -9.52
C ASN A 292 10.69 -2.57 -9.17
N LEU A 293 10.82 -2.86 -7.87
CA LEU A 293 10.82 -4.24 -7.37
C LEU A 293 9.53 -4.99 -7.72
N SER A 294 8.38 -4.30 -7.80
CA SER A 294 7.10 -4.91 -8.16
C SER A 294 7.08 -5.38 -9.62
N GLY A 295 7.63 -4.59 -10.55
CA GLY A 295 7.80 -4.99 -11.94
C GLY A 295 8.73 -6.19 -12.09
N ALA A 296 9.88 -6.17 -11.39
CA ALA A 296 10.80 -7.30 -11.31
C ALA A 296 10.11 -8.57 -10.77
N PHE A 297 9.32 -8.42 -9.71
CA PHE A 297 8.57 -9.52 -9.09
C PHE A 297 7.57 -10.17 -10.04
N PHE A 298 6.76 -9.38 -10.76
CA PHE A 298 5.77 -9.94 -11.67
C PHE A 298 6.42 -10.65 -12.86
N LEU A 299 7.53 -10.13 -13.39
CA LEU A 299 8.28 -10.78 -14.47
C LEU A 299 8.91 -12.10 -14.00
N ALA A 300 9.58 -12.10 -12.84
CA ALA A 300 10.13 -13.31 -12.25
C ALA A 300 9.03 -14.37 -11.99
N ARG A 301 7.86 -13.94 -11.51
CA ARG A 301 6.71 -14.84 -11.33
C ARG A 301 6.16 -15.38 -12.64
N GLN A 302 6.24 -14.63 -13.72
CA GLN A 302 5.81 -15.09 -15.05
C GLN A 302 6.69 -16.26 -15.49
N LEU A 303 8.01 -16.07 -15.49
CA LEU A 303 8.98 -17.12 -15.85
C LEU A 303 8.83 -18.35 -14.94
N ALA A 304 8.67 -18.13 -13.62
CA ALA A 304 8.44 -19.21 -12.67
C ALA A 304 7.12 -19.98 -12.93
N ALA A 305 6.08 -19.31 -13.44
CA ALA A 305 4.83 -19.95 -13.83
C ALA A 305 4.98 -20.81 -15.09
N GLU A 306 5.90 -20.43 -15.99
CA GLU A 306 6.24 -21.17 -17.21
C GLU A 306 7.16 -22.38 -16.93
N GLY A 307 7.73 -22.47 -15.73
CA GLY A 307 8.49 -23.63 -15.25
C GLY A 307 9.97 -23.35 -15.01
N ASP A 308 10.43 -22.12 -15.16
CA ASP A 308 11.82 -21.73 -14.90
C ASP A 308 12.14 -21.84 -13.39
N GLU A 309 13.15 -22.65 -13.04
CA GLU A 309 13.55 -22.88 -11.65
C GLU A 309 14.37 -21.73 -11.08
N ASP A 310 15.20 -21.08 -11.89
CA ASP A 310 16.01 -19.93 -11.46
C ASP A 310 15.10 -18.74 -11.16
N ALA A 311 14.05 -18.56 -11.96
CA ALA A 311 13.01 -17.57 -11.70
C ALA A 311 12.29 -17.79 -10.36
N LYS A 312 12.09 -19.04 -9.91
CA LYS A 312 11.49 -19.32 -8.58
C LYS A 312 12.40 -18.88 -7.44
N ILE A 313 13.72 -18.93 -7.64
CA ILE A 313 14.70 -18.42 -6.67
C ILE A 313 14.61 -16.90 -6.65
N LEU A 314 14.64 -16.25 -7.81
CA LEU A 314 14.52 -14.79 -7.93
C LEU A 314 13.23 -14.23 -7.31
N VAL A 315 12.10 -14.92 -7.45
CA VAL A 315 10.84 -14.49 -6.80
C VAL A 315 11.03 -14.36 -5.29
N LYS A 316 11.76 -15.28 -4.64
CA LYS A 316 12.00 -15.22 -3.20
C LYS A 316 12.94 -14.08 -2.83
N GLU A 317 14.04 -13.92 -3.57
CA GLU A 317 15.01 -12.83 -3.36
C GLU A 317 14.34 -11.45 -3.46
N ILE A 318 13.56 -11.24 -4.53
CA ILE A 318 12.85 -9.97 -4.73
C ILE A 318 11.81 -9.75 -3.62
N MET A 319 11.11 -10.80 -3.17
CA MET A 319 10.18 -10.69 -2.04
C MET A 319 10.87 -10.30 -0.74
N GLU A 320 12.09 -10.80 -0.48
CA GLU A 320 12.90 -10.40 0.68
C GLU A 320 13.29 -8.92 0.59
N GLU A 321 13.78 -8.47 -0.57
CA GLU A 321 14.10 -7.05 -0.82
C GLU A 321 12.89 -6.12 -0.61
N MET A 322 11.71 -6.53 -1.06
CA MET A 322 10.47 -5.76 -0.89
C MET A 322 10.02 -5.66 0.57
N ASN A 323 10.45 -6.59 1.42
CA ASN A 323 10.17 -6.56 2.85
C ASN A 323 11.18 -5.68 3.59
N ASP A 324 12.46 -5.73 3.20
CA ASP A 324 13.56 -4.99 3.82
C ASP A 324 13.58 -3.49 3.44
N GLY A 325 13.01 -3.13 2.30
CA GLY A 325 12.93 -1.73 1.82
C GLY A 325 11.80 -0.87 2.40
N ASN A 326 11.16 -1.26 3.52
CA ASN A 326 10.07 -0.49 4.16
C ASN A 326 10.50 0.27 5.41
#